data_AF-A0A897NCB8-F1
#
_entry.id   AF-A0A897NCB8-F1
#
_cell.length_a   1.000
_cell.length_b   1.000
_cell.length_c   1.000
_cell.angle_alpha   90.00
_cell.angle_beta   90.00
_cell.angle_gamma   90.00
#
_symmetry.space_group_name_H-M   'P 1'
#
loop_
_entity.id
_entity.type
_entity.pdbx_description
1 polymer ?
#
loop_
_entity_poly.entity_id
_entity_poly.type
_entity_poly.pdbx_seq_one_letter_code
_entity_poly.pdbx_strand_id
1 'polypeptide(L)' 'MTTDKPMTDADADGRYAAIETGSGETVIYDRDNPDAWVQSDYAVDIGT' A
#
# COMPACT_ATOMS: atom_id res chain seq x y z
N MET A 1 6.69 21.23 -8.56
CA MET A 1 7.20 20.18 -7.67
C MET A 1 6.10 19.14 -7.56
N THR A 2 6.16 18.11 -8.40
CA THR A 2 5.25 16.97 -8.30
C THR A 2 6.08 15.87 -7.66
N THR A 3 5.79 15.55 -6.40
CA THR A 3 6.40 14.40 -5.75
C THR A 3 5.93 13.16 -6.49
N ASP A 4 6.84 12.57 -7.26
CA ASP A 4 6.71 11.23 -7.81
C ASP A 4 6.78 10.27 -6.61
N LYS A 5 5.62 10.00 -5.98
CA LYS A 5 5.54 8.90 -5.01
C LYS A 5 5.71 7.63 -5.84
N PRO A 6 6.67 6.74 -5.52
CA PRO A 6 6.79 5.49 -6.23
C PRO A 6 5.48 4.73 -6.02
N MET A 7 4.64 4.71 -7.06
CA MET A 7 3.56 3.74 -7.17
C MET A 7 4.27 2.40 -7.28
N THR A 8 4.29 1.64 -6.19
CA THR A 8 4.73 0.26 -6.25
C THR A 8 3.84 -0.44 -7.26
N ASP A 9 4.47 -1.10 -8.22
CA ASP A 9 3.90 -1.76 -9.41
C ASP A 9 3.01 -2.98 -9.05
N ALA A 10 2.25 -2.92 -7.96
CA ALA A 10 1.20 -3.88 -7.64
C ALA A 10 -0.04 -3.52 -8.46
N ASP A 11 0.04 -3.82 -9.76
CA ASP A 11 -1.05 -3.94 -10.73
C ASP A 11 -2.17 -2.90 -10.60
N ALA A 12 -2.22 -1.93 -11.52
CA ALA A 12 -3.37 -1.03 -11.66
C ALA A 12 -4.73 -1.79 -11.77
N ASP A 13 -4.70 -3.09 -12.06
CA ASP A 13 -5.83 -4.02 -12.17
C ASP A 13 -5.85 -5.19 -11.12
N GLY A 14 -4.96 -5.19 -10.12
CA GLY A 14 -4.91 -6.21 -9.06
C GLY A 14 -5.97 -6.04 -7.95
N ARG A 15 -6.58 -7.13 -7.47
CA ARG A 15 -7.63 -7.09 -6.43
C ARG A 15 -7.26 -6.30 -5.16
N TYR A 16 -5.97 -6.24 -4.81
CA TYR A 16 -5.49 -5.54 -3.63
C TYR A 16 -4.76 -4.26 -4.00
N ALA A 17 -4.85 -3.25 -3.15
CA ALA A 17 -4.12 -2.00 -3.27
C ALA A 17 -3.56 -1.58 -1.91
N ALA A 18 -2.57 -0.68 -1.93
CA ALA A 18 -1.94 -0.16 -0.74
C ALA A 18 -1.99 1.38 -0.71
N ILE A 19 -2.24 1.94 0.48
CA ILE A 19 -2.13 3.38 0.75
C ILE A 19 -1.20 3.62 1.93
N GLU A 20 -0.44 4.72 1.88
CA GLU A 20 0.33 5.20 3.02
C GLU A 20 -0.50 6.23 3.80
N THR A 21 -0.76 5.98 5.08
CA THR A 21 -1.63 6.85 5.91
C THR A 21 -0.88 8.03 6.55
N GLY A 22 0.40 8.20 6.19
CA GLY A 22 1.32 9.14 6.85
C GLY A 22 1.90 8.51 8.11
N SER A 23 3.05 8.99 8.58
CA SER A 23 3.77 8.42 9.75
C SER A 23 4.42 7.04 9.53
N GLY A 24 4.60 6.60 8.28
CA GLY A 24 5.25 5.32 7.95
C GLY A 24 4.32 4.10 8.02
N GLU A 25 3.04 4.33 8.30
CA GLU A 25 2.00 3.31 8.30
C GLU A 25 1.54 2.99 6.87
N THR A 26 1.23 1.72 6.63
CA THR A 26 0.72 1.22 5.34
C THR A 26 -0.56 0.44 5.56
N VAL A 27 -1.59 0.74 4.77
CA VAL A 27 -2.84 -0.04 4.74
C VAL A 27 -2.90 -0.80 3.42
N ILE A 28 -3.12 -2.10 3.50
CA ILE A 28 -3.44 -2.97 2.35
C ILE A 28 -4.93 -3.27 2.41
N TYR A 29 -5.64 -3.08 1.30
CA TYR A 29 -7.09 -3.27 1.22
C TYR A 29 -7.50 -4.00 -0.05
N ASP A 30 -8.61 -4.73 0.03
CA ASP A 30 -9.29 -5.36 -1.11
C ASP A 30 -10.18 -4.31 -1.81
N ARG A 31 -10.06 -4.18 -3.13
CA ARG A 31 -10.86 -3.25 -3.95
C ARG A 31 -12.29 -3.74 -4.18
N ASP A 32 -12.53 -5.04 -4.07
CA ASP A 32 -13.82 -5.68 -4.31
C ASP A 32 -14.60 -5.94 -3.01
N ASN A 33 -13.91 -5.95 -1.86
CA ASN A 33 -14.51 -6.16 -0.55
C ASN A 33 -14.06 -5.10 0.47
N PRO A 34 -14.88 -4.08 0.79
CA PRO A 34 -14.50 -2.98 1.66
C PRO A 34 -14.24 -3.38 3.12
N ASP A 35 -14.72 -4.55 3.55
CA ASP A 35 -14.51 -5.05 4.91
C ASP A 35 -13.17 -5.79 5.08
N ALA A 36 -12.44 -6.06 3.98
CA ALA A 36 -11.17 -6.77 4.00
C ALA A 36 -9.99 -5.80 3.85
N TRP A 37 -9.40 -5.43 4.98
CA TRP A 37 -8.21 -4.57 5.04
C TRP A 37 -7.32 -4.92 6.23
N VAL A 38 -6.04 -4.56 6.12
CA VAL A 38 -5.04 -4.67 7.19
C VAL A 38 -4.19 -3.41 7.24
N GLN A 39 -4.06 -2.83 8.43
CA GLN A 39 -3.12 -1.74 8.69
C GLN A 39 -1.85 -2.34 9.31
N SER A 40 -0.70 -1.96 8.76
CA SER A 40 0.61 -2.29 9.30
C SER A 40 1.33 -1.01 9.72
N ASP A 41 1.82 -1.01 10.95
CA ASP A 41 2.77 -0.04 11.49
C ASP A 41 4.24 -0.50 11.31
N TYR A 42 4.45 -1.67 10.71
CA TYR A 42 5.76 -2.27 10.52
C TYR A 42 6.01 -2.67 9.06
N ALA A 43 7.05 -2.09 8.46
CA ALA A 43 7.54 -2.46 7.14
C ALA A 43 8.95 -3.05 7.28
N VAL A 44 9.15 -4.25 6.71
CA VAL A 44 10.48 -4.88 6.64
C VAL A 44 11.08 -4.56 5.28
N ASP A 45 12.21 -3.86 5.29
CA ASP A 45 13.01 -3.69 4.08
C ASP A 45 13.71 -5.01 3.74
N ILE A 46 13.43 -5.55 2.55
CA ILE A 46 14.07 -6.78 2.07
C ILE A 46 15.30 -6.33 1.27
N GLY A 47 16.44 -6.22 1.96
CA GLY A 47 17.73 -5.93 1.35
C GLY A 47 18.22 -7.02 0.40
N THR A 48 19.17 -6.67 -0.48
CA THR A 48 19.85 -7.55 -1.44
C THR A 48 20.99 -8.37 -0.82
#